data_AF-A0AAD5U679-F1
#
_entry.id   AF-A0AAD5U679-F1
#
_cell.length_a   1.000
_cell.length_b   1.000
_cell.length_c   1.000
_cell.angle_alpha   90.00
_cell.angle_beta   90.00
_cell.angle_gamma   90.00
#
_symmetry.space_group_name_H-M   'P 1'
#
loop_
_entity.id
_entity.type
_entity.pdbx_description
1 polymer ?
#
loop_
_entity_poly.entity_id
_entity_poly.type
_entity_poly.pdbx_seq_one_letter_code
_entity_poly.pdbx_strand_id
1 'polypeptide(L)'
;MYSSPPYQSQNEVKGKISQSWAKKNSTPLDFSFKDIPALEDILDEELQKQHQTKFNEIQKAIKLSNNRLSSLENLYNVLSSLLDVPEDITWMDLSFNQLTTIDEVLLKFPNLSSLNLHANSIRSITEIDKLTALKNLKHLTLHGNPIEMQKKFGTAKKNLNSNSHSSQNQQNSQKLNLKSTTNITTMKMGLTADNPLYYRYYVISKLPNLIQLDFCAITKQDRLTALDQSDKLLKKKFSKMTGGEGKDLERES
;
A
#
# COMPACT_ATOMS: atom_id res chain seq x y z
N MET A 1 -60.98 -19.26 5.74
CA MET A 1 -60.42 -18.93 4.42
C MET A 1 -59.03 -18.34 4.62
N TYR A 2 -57.98 -19.15 4.57
CA TYR A 2 -56.60 -18.66 4.56
C TYR A 2 -56.16 -18.58 3.11
N SER A 3 -56.02 -17.35 2.60
CA SER A 3 -55.42 -17.08 1.29
C SER A 3 -53.91 -17.25 1.43
N SER A 4 -53.34 -18.17 0.66
CA SER A 4 -51.89 -18.29 0.50
C SER A 4 -51.33 -17.02 -0.16
N PRO A 5 -50.17 -16.51 0.28
CA PRO A 5 -49.53 -15.36 -0.35
C PRO A 5 -49.07 -15.73 -1.77
N PRO A 6 -49.04 -14.76 -2.71
CA PRO A 6 -48.69 -15.02 -4.10
C PRO A 6 -47.25 -15.52 -4.21
N TYR A 7 -47.08 -16.70 -4.81
CA TYR A 7 -45.80 -17.26 -5.19
C TYR A 7 -45.11 -16.32 -6.18
N GLN A 8 -44.05 -15.64 -5.73
CA GLN A 8 -43.14 -14.93 -6.65
C GLN A 8 -42.50 -15.97 -7.58
N SER A 9 -42.58 -15.72 -8.88
CA SER A 9 -42.08 -16.66 -9.89
C SER A 9 -40.57 -16.86 -9.71
N GLN A 10 -40.10 -18.11 -9.80
CA GLN A 10 -38.67 -18.43 -9.69
C GLN A 10 -37.79 -17.70 -10.73
N ASN A 11 -38.41 -17.14 -11.78
CA ASN A 11 -37.74 -16.34 -12.80
C ASN A 11 -37.42 -14.91 -12.33
N GLU A 12 -38.24 -14.28 -11.49
CA GLU A 12 -37.95 -12.96 -10.90
C GLU A 12 -36.81 -13.02 -9.87
N VAL A 13 -36.77 -14.09 -9.08
CA VAL A 13 -35.71 -14.34 -8.09
C VAL A 13 -34.39 -14.63 -8.79
N LYS A 14 -34.39 -15.45 -9.86
CA LYS A 14 -33.20 -15.69 -10.69
C LYS A 14 -32.71 -14.42 -11.39
N GLY A 15 -33.60 -13.53 -11.85
CA GLY A 15 -33.23 -12.24 -12.44
C GLY A 15 -32.53 -11.29 -11.46
N LYS A 16 -33.04 -11.18 -10.23
CA LYS A 16 -32.44 -10.35 -9.17
C LYS A 16 -31.11 -10.90 -8.64
N ILE A 17 -31.02 -12.22 -8.47
CA ILE A 17 -29.76 -12.88 -8.11
C ILE A 17 -28.74 -12.69 -9.24
N SER A 18 -29.20 -12.78 -10.50
CA SER A 18 -28.36 -12.62 -11.70
C SER A 18 -27.71 -11.24 -11.79
N GLN A 19 -28.53 -10.20 -11.61
CA GLN A 19 -28.06 -8.82 -11.62
C GLN A 19 -27.19 -8.47 -10.40
N SER A 20 -27.43 -9.10 -9.24
CA SER A 20 -26.61 -8.83 -8.04
C SER A 20 -25.24 -9.51 -8.08
N TRP A 21 -25.09 -10.69 -8.69
CA TRP A 21 -23.77 -11.31 -8.88
C TRP A 21 -22.97 -10.58 -9.97
N ALA A 22 -23.61 -10.17 -11.07
CA ALA A 22 -22.96 -9.42 -12.14
C ALA A 22 -22.49 -8.02 -11.68
N LYS A 23 -23.32 -7.30 -10.89
CA LYS A 23 -22.92 -6.02 -10.26
C LYS A 23 -21.83 -6.15 -9.19
N LYS A 24 -21.56 -7.36 -8.70
CA LYS A 24 -20.52 -7.63 -7.69
C LYS A 24 -19.18 -7.99 -8.35
N ASN A 25 -19.22 -8.45 -9.61
CA ASN A 25 -18.08 -8.91 -10.40
C ASN A 25 -18.07 -8.24 -11.79
N SER A 26 -18.26 -6.91 -11.86
CA SER A 26 -18.07 -6.16 -13.11
C SER A 26 -16.65 -6.39 -13.60
N THR A 27 -16.47 -6.65 -14.89
CA THR A 27 -15.14 -6.77 -15.50
C THR A 27 -14.33 -5.52 -15.20
N PRO A 28 -13.11 -5.62 -14.64
CA PRO A 28 -12.31 -4.46 -14.34
C PRO A 28 -12.03 -3.67 -15.62
N LEU A 29 -12.01 -2.34 -15.49
CA LEU A 29 -11.51 -1.48 -16.54
C LEU A 29 -9.99 -1.69 -16.63
N ASP A 30 -9.54 -2.35 -17.71
CA ASP A 30 -8.17 -2.89 -17.79
C ASP A 30 -7.31 -2.11 -18.80
N PHE A 31 -6.39 -1.32 -18.24
CA PHE A 31 -5.34 -0.60 -18.95
C PHE A 31 -3.95 -1.14 -18.59
N SER A 32 -3.86 -2.40 -18.17
CA SER A 32 -2.58 -3.01 -17.82
C SER A 32 -1.74 -3.33 -19.05
N PHE A 33 -0.41 -3.30 -18.93
CA PHE A 33 0.53 -3.65 -20.00
C PHE A 33 0.38 -2.80 -21.28
N LYS A 34 0.04 -1.53 -21.11
CA LYS A 34 -0.20 -0.58 -22.21
C LYS A 34 0.95 0.39 -22.44
N ASP A 35 2.01 0.26 -21.66
CA ASP A 35 3.18 1.14 -21.73
C ASP A 35 2.83 2.62 -21.50
N ILE A 36 1.76 2.89 -20.75
CA ILE A 36 1.19 4.23 -20.54
C ILE A 36 2.16 5.06 -19.67
N PRO A 37 2.75 6.16 -20.20
CA PRO A 37 3.60 7.06 -19.42
C PRO A 37 2.80 8.09 -18.61
N ALA A 38 1.64 8.54 -19.10
CA ALA A 38 0.78 9.51 -18.43
C ALA A 38 -0.69 9.07 -18.45
N LEU A 39 -1.47 9.47 -17.46
CA LEU A 39 -2.87 9.02 -17.34
C LEU A 39 -3.75 9.53 -18.49
N GLU A 40 -3.40 10.65 -19.10
CA GLU A 40 -4.10 11.22 -20.25
C GLU A 40 -4.07 10.29 -21.46
N ASP A 41 -2.99 9.51 -21.63
CA ASP A 41 -2.85 8.56 -22.74
C ASP A 41 -3.86 7.41 -22.66
N ILE A 42 -4.51 7.21 -21.50
CA ILE A 42 -5.64 6.27 -21.36
C ILE A 42 -6.80 6.69 -22.27
N LEU A 43 -7.06 7.99 -22.38
CA LEU A 43 -8.15 8.50 -23.21
C LEU A 43 -7.89 8.20 -24.69
N ASP A 44 -6.63 8.34 -25.12
CA ASP A 44 -6.23 7.98 -26.48
C ASP A 44 -6.34 6.48 -26.75
N GLU A 45 -5.95 5.63 -25.78
CA GLU A 45 -6.14 4.18 -25.84
C GLU A 45 -7.62 3.77 -25.94
N GLU A 46 -8.52 4.51 -25.28
CA GLU A 46 -9.95 4.24 -25.33
C GLU A 46 -10.57 4.70 -26.65
N LEU A 47 -10.18 5.90 -27.12
CA LEU A 47 -10.59 6.44 -28.42
C LEU A 47 -10.22 5.51 -29.58
N GLN A 48 -9.09 4.81 -29.49
CA GLN A 48 -8.67 3.83 -30.49
C GLN A 48 -9.47 2.52 -30.46
N LYS A 49 -10.04 2.13 -29.31
CA LYS A 49 -10.73 0.84 -29.14
C LYS A 49 -12.18 0.88 -29.60
N GLN A 50 -12.97 1.92 -29.30
CA GLN A 50 -14.35 2.05 -29.77
C GLN A 50 -14.86 3.50 -29.79
N HIS A 51 -15.77 3.77 -30.75
CA HIS A 51 -16.60 4.98 -30.89
C HIS A 51 -17.59 5.23 -29.72
N GLN A 52 -17.37 4.68 -28.51
CA GLN A 52 -18.34 4.77 -27.41
C GLN A 52 -18.05 5.93 -26.46
N THR A 53 -19.12 6.67 -26.16
CA THR A 53 -19.23 7.66 -25.09
C THR A 53 -19.48 6.93 -23.76
N LYS A 54 -18.46 6.82 -22.91
CA LYS A 54 -18.50 6.28 -21.54
C LYS A 54 -18.91 4.81 -21.37
N PHE A 55 -18.37 4.17 -20.34
CA PHE A 55 -18.75 2.80 -19.98
C PHE A 55 -20.15 2.78 -19.35
N ASN A 56 -21.09 2.07 -19.99
CA ASN A 56 -22.49 1.91 -19.51
C ASN A 56 -22.64 0.89 -18.35
N GLU A 57 -21.58 0.15 -18.01
CA GLU A 57 -21.56 -0.81 -16.91
C GLU A 57 -20.92 -0.22 -15.66
N ILE A 58 -21.38 -0.64 -14.48
CA ILE A 58 -20.82 -0.16 -13.20
C ILE A 58 -19.42 -0.74 -13.02
N GLN A 59 -18.39 0.07 -13.25
CA GLN A 59 -17.01 -0.34 -13.04
C GLN A 59 -16.57 -0.11 -11.60
N LYS A 60 -16.39 -1.22 -10.87
CA LYS A 60 -15.91 -1.20 -9.48
C LYS A 60 -14.41 -1.40 -9.33
N ALA A 61 -13.74 -1.69 -10.43
CA ALA A 61 -12.35 -2.09 -10.47
C ALA A 61 -11.64 -1.46 -11.65
N ILE A 62 -10.42 -1.00 -11.41
CA ILE A 62 -9.52 -0.51 -12.44
C ILE A 62 -8.15 -1.16 -12.30
N LYS A 63 -7.59 -1.60 -13.42
CA LYS A 63 -6.23 -2.11 -13.50
C LYS A 63 -5.38 -1.20 -14.38
N LEU A 64 -4.33 -0.67 -13.78
CA LEU A 64 -3.33 0.21 -14.37
C LEU A 64 -1.92 -0.36 -14.19
N SER A 65 -1.83 -1.67 -13.90
CA SER A 65 -0.56 -2.30 -13.57
C SER A 65 0.32 -2.54 -14.79
N ASN A 66 1.64 -2.61 -14.58
CA ASN A 66 2.62 -2.80 -15.65
C ASN A 66 2.58 -1.67 -16.70
N ASN A 67 2.63 -0.43 -16.21
CA ASN A 67 2.75 0.78 -17.03
C ASN A 67 3.97 1.59 -16.56
N ARG A 68 4.07 2.86 -16.97
CA ARG A 68 5.17 3.76 -16.63
C ARG A 68 4.70 4.98 -15.85
N LEU A 69 3.57 4.87 -15.16
CA LEU A 69 2.97 5.98 -14.43
C LEU A 69 3.91 6.43 -13.30
N SER A 70 4.19 7.73 -13.26
CA SER A 70 5.02 8.36 -12.21
C SER A 70 4.22 9.27 -11.28
N SER A 71 2.97 9.60 -11.64
CA SER A 71 2.02 10.41 -10.90
C SER A 71 0.59 9.94 -11.17
N LEU A 72 -0.31 10.19 -10.24
CA LEU A 72 -1.75 9.93 -10.31
C LEU A 72 -2.59 11.22 -10.29
N GLU A 73 -1.98 12.40 -10.30
CA GLU A 73 -2.66 13.69 -10.06
C GLU A 73 -3.97 13.87 -10.86
N ASN A 74 -3.98 13.44 -12.13
CA ASN A 74 -5.13 13.56 -13.03
C ASN A 74 -6.07 12.35 -13.06
N LEU A 75 -5.85 11.35 -12.21
CA LEU A 75 -6.59 10.07 -12.21
C LEU A 75 -8.09 10.29 -12.11
N TYR A 76 -8.53 11.14 -11.19
CA TYR A 76 -9.95 11.40 -11.03
C TYR A 76 -10.58 12.03 -12.27
N ASN A 77 -9.88 12.93 -12.97
CA ASN A 77 -10.40 13.60 -14.17
C ASN A 77 -10.51 12.62 -15.33
N VAL A 78 -9.50 11.78 -15.54
CA VAL A 78 -9.50 10.72 -16.55
C VAL A 78 -10.66 9.75 -16.28
N LEU A 79 -10.80 9.29 -15.04
CA LEU A 79 -11.89 8.36 -14.68
C LEU A 79 -13.27 8.99 -14.75
N SER A 80 -13.41 10.28 -14.44
CA SER A 80 -14.68 11.01 -14.61
C SER A 80 -15.07 11.17 -16.09
N SER A 81 -14.10 11.10 -16.99
CA SER A 81 -14.31 11.15 -18.45
C SER A 81 -14.75 9.78 -18.99
N LEU A 82 -14.30 8.69 -18.35
CA LEU A 82 -14.58 7.30 -18.76
C LEU A 82 -15.83 6.73 -18.08
N LEU A 83 -16.09 7.12 -16.84
CA LEU A 83 -17.11 6.55 -15.95
C LEU A 83 -18.16 7.61 -15.58
N ASP A 84 -19.36 7.16 -15.26
CA ASP A 84 -20.42 8.03 -14.73
C ASP A 84 -20.24 8.30 -13.24
N VAL A 85 -19.78 7.30 -12.47
CA VAL A 85 -19.61 7.37 -11.01
C VAL A 85 -18.23 6.82 -10.64
N PRO A 86 -17.13 7.56 -10.85
CA PRO A 86 -15.79 7.10 -10.51
C PRO A 86 -15.61 6.79 -9.01
N GLU A 87 -16.42 7.39 -8.13
CA GLU A 87 -16.41 7.17 -6.68
C GLU A 87 -16.81 5.74 -6.28
N ASP A 88 -17.49 4.99 -7.16
CA ASP A 88 -17.89 3.59 -6.93
C ASP A 88 -16.72 2.59 -7.07
N ILE A 89 -15.53 3.06 -7.45
CA ILE A 89 -14.33 2.22 -7.51
C ILE A 89 -13.98 1.70 -6.10
N THR A 90 -13.90 0.38 -5.99
CA THR A 90 -13.60 -0.35 -4.75
C THR A 90 -12.26 -1.08 -4.81
N TRP A 91 -11.71 -1.31 -6.00
CA TRP A 91 -10.42 -1.97 -6.21
C TRP A 91 -9.60 -1.24 -7.28
N MET A 92 -8.35 -0.97 -6.97
CA MET A 92 -7.42 -0.30 -7.87
C MET A 92 -6.07 -1.02 -7.86
N ASP A 93 -5.62 -1.44 -9.04
CA ASP A 93 -4.32 -2.06 -9.23
C ASP A 93 -3.35 -1.11 -9.94
N LEU A 94 -2.39 -0.55 -9.17
CA LEU A 94 -1.33 0.36 -9.64
C LEU A 94 0.05 -0.29 -9.53
N SER A 95 0.11 -1.61 -9.36
CA SER A 95 1.37 -2.33 -9.22
C SER A 95 2.25 -2.25 -10.47
N PHE A 96 3.55 -2.42 -10.32
CA PHE A 96 4.50 -2.39 -11.45
C PHE A 96 4.41 -1.08 -12.26
N ASN A 97 4.57 0.05 -11.55
CA ASN A 97 4.66 1.40 -12.13
C ASN A 97 5.92 2.10 -11.59
N GLN A 98 6.03 3.42 -11.78
CA GLN A 98 7.19 4.23 -11.38
C GLN A 98 6.82 5.25 -10.29
N LEU A 99 5.74 5.02 -9.55
CA LEU A 99 5.24 5.95 -8.54
C LEU A 99 6.28 6.14 -7.43
N THR A 100 6.63 7.40 -7.13
CA THR A 100 7.57 7.73 -6.05
C THR A 100 6.87 8.23 -4.78
N THR A 101 5.61 8.61 -4.91
CA THR A 101 4.71 9.12 -3.87
C THR A 101 3.37 8.41 -3.93
N ILE A 102 2.57 8.57 -2.86
CA ILE A 102 1.15 8.25 -2.86
C ILE A 102 0.41 9.57 -3.02
N ASP A 103 -0.36 9.73 -4.09
CA ASP A 103 -1.03 11.00 -4.38
C ASP A 103 -2.39 11.12 -3.70
N GLU A 104 -2.72 12.33 -3.22
CA GLU A 104 -3.96 12.60 -2.48
C GLU A 104 -5.22 12.47 -3.34
N VAL A 105 -5.09 12.43 -4.66
CA VAL A 105 -6.18 12.11 -5.60
C VAL A 105 -6.87 10.79 -5.25
N LEU A 106 -6.16 9.84 -4.63
CA LEU A 106 -6.73 8.58 -4.15
C LEU A 106 -7.84 8.80 -3.10
N LEU A 107 -7.83 9.93 -2.39
CA LEU A 107 -8.85 10.30 -1.42
C LEU A 107 -10.21 10.63 -2.05
N LYS A 108 -10.25 10.88 -3.37
CA LYS A 108 -11.49 11.06 -4.12
C LYS A 108 -12.24 9.75 -4.38
N PHE A 109 -11.70 8.59 -3.97
CA PHE A 109 -12.34 7.28 -4.09
C PHE A 109 -12.72 6.74 -2.71
N PRO A 110 -13.80 7.25 -2.08
CA PRO A 110 -14.14 6.93 -0.68
C PRO A 110 -14.52 5.46 -0.47
N ASN A 111 -14.95 4.76 -1.53
CA ASN A 111 -15.31 3.34 -1.49
C ASN A 111 -14.12 2.40 -1.71
N LEU A 112 -12.91 2.92 -1.91
CA LEU A 112 -11.73 2.12 -2.18
C LEU A 112 -11.42 1.20 -0.99
N SER A 113 -11.46 -0.11 -1.26
CA SER A 113 -11.30 -1.17 -0.26
C SER A 113 -10.05 -2.02 -0.46
N SER A 114 -9.52 -2.03 -1.67
CA SER A 114 -8.31 -2.76 -2.05
C SER A 114 -7.44 -1.89 -2.96
N LEU A 115 -6.18 -1.68 -2.57
CA LEU A 115 -5.23 -0.86 -3.31
C LEU A 115 -3.90 -1.60 -3.46
N ASN A 116 -3.48 -1.82 -4.70
CA ASN A 116 -2.17 -2.41 -4.99
C ASN A 116 -1.18 -1.36 -5.45
N LEU A 117 -0.10 -1.18 -4.70
CA LEU A 117 1.01 -0.26 -4.99
C LEU A 117 2.37 -0.97 -5.00
N HIS A 118 2.40 -2.30 -4.94
CA HIS A 118 3.65 -3.06 -4.93
C HIS A 118 4.45 -2.88 -6.23
N ALA A 119 5.76 -3.11 -6.16
CA ALA A 119 6.70 -2.91 -7.27
C ALA A 119 6.59 -1.49 -7.89
N ASN A 120 6.69 -0.48 -7.03
CA ASN A 120 6.83 0.93 -7.40
C ASN A 120 8.13 1.50 -6.80
N SER A 121 8.30 2.82 -6.79
CA SER A 121 9.46 3.52 -6.23
C SER A 121 9.14 4.36 -4.98
N ILE A 122 8.09 4.01 -4.24
CA ILE A 122 7.65 4.74 -3.04
C ILE A 122 8.72 4.59 -1.95
N ARG A 123 9.31 5.71 -1.54
CA ARG A 123 10.44 5.71 -0.59
C ARG A 123 10.04 6.04 0.83
N SER A 124 9.15 7.02 1.03
CA SER A 124 8.91 7.59 2.36
C SER A 124 7.78 6.89 3.11
N ILE A 125 8.04 6.50 4.35
CA ILE A 125 7.05 5.92 5.26
C ILE A 125 5.91 6.90 5.59
N THR A 126 6.17 8.21 5.47
CA THR A 126 5.16 9.26 5.68
C THR A 126 4.08 9.25 4.59
N GLU A 127 4.34 8.67 3.42
CA GLU A 127 3.32 8.56 2.35
C GLU A 127 2.09 7.77 2.81
N ILE A 128 2.28 6.84 3.76
CA ILE A 128 1.21 6.05 4.35
C ILE A 128 0.20 6.92 5.11
N ASP A 129 0.63 8.06 5.65
CA ASP A 129 -0.24 8.94 6.43
C ASP A 129 -1.37 9.53 5.56
N LYS A 130 -1.13 9.68 4.26
CA LYS A 130 -2.15 10.15 3.29
C LYS A 130 -3.30 9.15 3.18
N LEU A 131 -3.03 7.85 3.28
CA LEU A 131 -4.07 6.80 3.17
C LEU A 131 -5.00 6.73 4.40
N THR A 132 -4.70 7.44 5.49
CA THR A 132 -5.48 7.38 6.75
C THR A 132 -6.92 7.92 6.62
N ALA A 133 -7.17 8.73 5.57
CA ALA A 133 -8.50 9.22 5.23
C ALA A 133 -9.38 8.16 4.55
N LEU A 134 -8.81 7.12 3.93
CA LEU A 134 -9.54 6.03 3.27
C LEU A 134 -10.11 5.03 4.28
N LYS A 135 -11.28 5.34 4.84
CA LYS A 135 -11.89 4.54 5.93
C LYS A 135 -12.28 3.12 5.51
N ASN A 136 -12.55 2.90 4.22
CA ASN A 136 -12.95 1.59 3.69
C ASN A 136 -11.78 0.71 3.26
N LEU A 137 -10.53 1.19 3.32
CA LEU A 137 -9.35 0.45 2.87
C LEU A 137 -9.06 -0.75 3.78
N LYS A 138 -9.13 -1.96 3.21
CA LYS A 138 -8.97 -3.25 3.90
C LYS A 138 -7.77 -4.05 3.41
N HIS A 139 -7.40 -3.92 2.14
CA HIS A 139 -6.27 -4.63 1.54
C HIS A 139 -5.31 -3.62 0.92
N LEU A 140 -4.04 -3.72 1.30
CA LEU A 140 -2.98 -2.87 0.78
C LEU A 140 -1.77 -3.74 0.41
N THR A 141 -1.19 -3.48 -0.75
CA THR A 141 0.13 -4.04 -1.11
C THR A 141 1.08 -2.91 -1.45
N LEU A 142 2.30 -3.00 -0.96
CA LEU A 142 3.34 -1.99 -0.99
C LEU A 142 4.73 -2.63 -1.08
N HIS A 143 4.84 -3.97 -1.00
CA HIS A 143 6.11 -4.65 -1.14
C HIS A 143 6.79 -4.37 -2.50
N GLY A 144 8.09 -4.62 -2.62
CA GLY A 144 8.88 -4.23 -3.78
C GLY A 144 9.02 -2.71 -3.94
N ASN A 145 8.74 -1.93 -2.89
CA ASN A 145 9.03 -0.50 -2.83
C ASN A 145 10.20 -0.23 -1.86
N PRO A 146 11.03 0.80 -2.10
CA PRO A 146 12.09 1.18 -1.17
C PRO A 146 11.64 1.49 0.28
N ILE A 147 10.36 1.82 0.48
CA ILE A 147 9.74 2.05 1.80
C ILE A 147 9.96 0.91 2.79
N GLU A 148 10.08 -0.34 2.33
CA GLU A 148 10.33 -1.51 3.19
C GLU A 148 11.68 -1.42 3.92
N MET A 149 12.66 -0.76 3.31
CA MET A 149 14.02 -0.65 3.83
C MET A 149 14.20 0.58 4.73
N GLN A 150 13.18 1.44 4.87
CA GLN A 150 13.30 2.62 5.71
C GLN A 150 13.50 2.24 7.17
N LYS A 151 14.61 2.72 7.73
CA LYS A 151 14.91 2.60 9.15
C LYS A 151 14.14 3.69 9.91
N LYS A 152 13.83 3.43 11.18
CA LYS A 152 13.23 4.42 12.09
C LYS A 152 14.03 5.73 12.03
N PHE A 153 13.34 6.87 11.87
CA PHE A 153 13.94 8.20 12.00
C PHE A 153 14.67 8.29 13.36
N GLY A 154 16.01 8.26 13.35
CA GLY A 154 16.81 8.39 14.57
C GLY A 154 18.00 7.43 14.76
N THR A 155 18.35 6.58 13.80
CA THR A 155 19.64 5.84 13.81
C THR A 155 20.57 6.23 12.67
N ALA A 156 20.47 7.46 12.16
CA ALA A 156 21.57 8.05 11.43
C ALA A 156 22.68 8.36 12.45
N LYS A 157 23.53 7.37 12.74
CA LYS A 157 24.90 7.70 13.15
C LYS A 157 25.45 8.53 12.00
N LYS A 158 25.82 9.80 12.25
CA LYS A 158 26.70 10.56 11.37
C LYS A 158 27.91 9.68 11.07
N ASN A 159 27.93 9.00 9.93
CA ASN A 159 29.18 8.55 9.34
C ASN A 159 29.75 9.76 8.60
N LEU A 160 30.31 10.69 9.39
CA LEU A 160 31.34 11.57 8.87
C LEU A 160 32.58 10.70 8.72
N ASN A 161 32.75 10.13 7.53
CA ASN A 161 34.05 9.77 7.00
C ASN A 161 33.93 9.89 5.47
N SER A 162 33.94 11.13 5.02
CA SER A 162 34.44 11.49 3.71
C SER A 162 35.92 11.11 3.68
N ASN A 163 36.26 9.99 3.05
CA ASN A 163 37.54 9.80 2.40
C ASN A 163 37.30 9.05 1.10
N SER A 164 36.96 9.85 0.09
CA SER A 164 37.11 9.53 -1.32
C SER A 164 38.59 9.31 -1.61
N HIS A 165 39.04 8.06 -1.71
CA HIS A 165 40.24 7.68 -2.47
C HIS A 165 39.93 6.39 -3.26
N SER A 166 40.41 6.41 -4.49
CA SER A 166 40.11 5.57 -5.64
C SER A 166 40.75 4.17 -5.61
N SER A 167 40.13 3.27 -6.37
CA SER A 167 40.73 2.17 -7.16
C SER A 167 41.05 0.79 -6.53
N GLN A 168 40.40 -0.22 -7.15
CA GLN A 168 40.92 -1.51 -7.62
C GLN A 168 41.11 -2.75 -6.70
N ASN A 169 40.57 -3.86 -7.25
CA ASN A 169 41.07 -5.26 -7.28
C ASN A 169 40.45 -6.35 -6.35
N GLN A 170 39.66 -7.20 -7.01
CA GLN A 170 39.74 -8.68 -7.15
C GLN A 170 40.14 -9.63 -6.00
N GLN A 171 39.37 -10.73 -5.94
CA GLN A 171 39.64 -12.10 -5.45
C GLN A 171 39.58 -12.40 -3.94
N ASN A 172 38.61 -13.24 -3.53
CA ASN A 172 38.92 -14.56 -2.97
C ASN A 172 37.67 -15.45 -2.78
N SER A 173 37.82 -16.71 -3.20
CA SER A 173 36.85 -17.81 -3.09
C SER A 173 37.24 -18.79 -1.97
N GLN A 174 36.28 -19.65 -1.58
CA GLN A 174 36.36 -20.84 -0.70
C GLN A 174 36.26 -20.52 0.82
N LYS A 175 35.42 -21.18 1.63
CA LYS A 175 35.31 -22.64 1.79
C LYS A 175 34.10 -23.07 2.68
N LEU A 176 33.35 -24.10 2.24
CA LEU A 176 32.58 -25.18 2.97
C LEU A 176 31.61 -24.79 4.11
N ASN A 177 30.46 -25.44 4.38
CA ASN A 177 30.04 -26.84 4.23
C ASN A 177 28.51 -26.98 4.39
N LEU A 178 27.90 -27.99 3.77
CA LEU A 178 26.51 -28.40 4.02
C LEU A 178 26.36 -29.05 5.40
N LYS A 179 25.30 -28.72 6.15
CA LYS A 179 24.54 -29.68 6.97
C LYS A 179 23.04 -29.33 6.98
N SER A 180 22.27 -30.16 6.29
CA SER A 180 20.84 -30.37 6.52
C SER A 180 20.66 -31.02 7.90
N THR A 181 19.78 -30.49 8.73
CA THR A 181 18.81 -31.27 9.57
C THR A 181 17.89 -30.31 10.31
N THR A 182 16.60 -30.59 10.20
CA THR A 182 15.44 -30.10 10.95
C THR A 182 15.72 -29.81 12.43
N ASN A 183 15.37 -28.61 12.90
CA ASN A 183 15.08 -28.31 14.30
C ASN A 183 14.04 -27.18 14.39
N ILE A 184 12.77 -27.56 14.51
CA ILE A 184 11.69 -26.71 14.99
C ILE A 184 11.90 -26.59 16.50
N THR A 185 12.64 -25.58 16.97
CA THR A 185 12.55 -25.09 18.35
C THR A 185 13.18 -23.69 18.41
N THR A 186 12.33 -22.68 18.59
CA THR A 186 12.60 -21.46 19.35
C THR A 186 13.94 -20.76 19.06
N MET A 187 14.09 -20.18 17.87
CA MET A 187 15.12 -19.17 17.66
C MET A 187 14.64 -17.81 18.18
N LYS A 188 15.24 -17.41 19.31
CA LYS A 188 15.69 -16.06 19.65
C LYS A 188 14.98 -14.91 18.91
N MET A 189 14.39 -14.02 19.70
CA MET A 189 14.22 -12.59 19.41
C MET A 189 15.57 -11.91 19.11
N GLY A 190 16.21 -12.36 18.03
CA GLY A 190 17.46 -11.85 17.47
C GLY A 190 17.14 -10.65 16.61
N LEU A 191 16.99 -9.51 17.27
CA LEU A 191 17.09 -8.19 16.64
C LEU A 191 18.53 -8.02 16.14
N THR A 192 18.83 -8.46 14.92
CA THR A 192 20.05 -8.05 14.23
C THR A 192 19.79 -7.66 12.79
N ALA A 193 20.00 -6.37 12.55
CA ALA A 193 20.66 -5.77 11.40
C ALA A 193 19.98 -5.74 10.02
N ASP A 194 18.65 -5.63 9.95
CA ASP A 194 17.90 -4.82 8.95
C ASP A 194 16.41 -5.02 9.28
N ASN A 195 15.60 -3.95 9.37
CA ASN A 195 14.38 -3.94 10.20
C ASN A 195 13.08 -3.89 9.37
N PRO A 196 12.67 -4.98 8.68
CA PRO A 196 11.41 -5.05 7.92
C PRO A 196 10.17 -4.96 8.83
N LEU A 197 10.35 -5.11 10.15
CA LEU A 197 9.28 -5.00 11.12
C LEU A 197 8.79 -3.56 11.32
N TYR A 198 9.67 -2.55 11.19
CA TYR A 198 9.24 -1.16 11.38
C TYR A 198 8.18 -0.77 10.35
N TYR A 199 8.44 -1.07 9.08
CA TYR A 199 7.52 -0.80 7.99
C TYR A 199 6.13 -1.41 8.25
N ARG A 200 6.06 -2.73 8.48
CA ARG A 200 4.78 -3.43 8.72
C ARG A 200 4.01 -2.83 9.89
N TYR A 201 4.66 -2.65 11.03
CA TYR A 201 3.97 -2.14 12.23
C TYR A 201 3.62 -0.66 12.13
N TYR A 202 4.42 0.15 11.42
CA TYR A 202 4.06 1.53 11.13
C TYR A 202 2.77 1.58 10.31
N VAL A 203 2.70 0.84 9.20
CA VAL A 203 1.51 0.80 8.33
C VAL A 203 0.28 0.36 9.13
N ILE A 204 0.39 -0.71 9.92
CA ILE A 204 -0.71 -1.21 10.75
C ILE A 204 -1.15 -0.19 11.80
N SER A 205 -0.21 0.56 12.39
CA SER A 205 -0.55 1.61 13.38
C SER A 205 -1.32 2.79 12.76
N LYS A 206 -1.03 3.13 11.50
CA LYS A 206 -1.68 4.25 10.79
C LYS A 206 -3.01 3.84 10.18
N LEU A 207 -3.14 2.58 9.76
CA LEU A 207 -4.30 2.08 9.04
C LEU A 207 -4.98 0.95 9.85
N PRO A 208 -5.71 1.28 10.93
CA PRO A 208 -6.30 0.28 11.82
C PRO A 208 -7.38 -0.57 11.14
N ASN A 209 -7.97 -0.09 10.04
CA ASN A 209 -9.01 -0.80 9.29
C ASN A 209 -8.46 -1.87 8.33
N LEU A 210 -7.15 -1.91 8.08
CA LEU A 210 -6.55 -2.92 7.22
C LEU A 210 -6.72 -4.32 7.80
N ILE A 211 -7.12 -5.26 6.95
CA ILE A 211 -7.25 -6.69 7.23
C ILE A 211 -6.05 -7.44 6.64
N GLN A 212 -5.49 -6.96 5.54
CA GLN A 212 -4.36 -7.57 4.85
C GLN A 212 -3.34 -6.51 4.42
N LEU A 213 -2.06 -6.81 4.64
CA LEU A 213 -0.93 -6.03 4.15
C LEU A 213 0.07 -6.97 3.48
N ASP A 214 0.42 -6.66 2.23
CA ASP A 214 1.41 -7.43 1.44
C ASP A 214 1.05 -8.91 1.34
N PHE A 215 -0.21 -9.17 0.95
CA PHE A 215 -0.80 -10.51 0.86
C PHE A 215 -0.86 -11.31 2.18
N CYS A 216 -0.38 -10.74 3.28
CA CYS A 216 -0.44 -11.36 4.60
C CYS A 216 -1.55 -10.76 5.45
N ALA A 217 -2.39 -11.61 6.04
CA ALA A 217 -3.41 -11.19 7.00
C ALA A 217 -2.77 -10.46 8.19
N ILE A 218 -3.48 -9.46 8.72
CA ILE A 218 -3.09 -8.72 9.92
C ILE A 218 -3.75 -9.39 11.12
N THR A 219 -2.92 -9.91 12.01
CA THR A 219 -3.37 -10.61 13.21
C THR A 219 -3.63 -9.66 14.38
N LYS A 220 -4.31 -10.15 15.42
CA LYS A 220 -4.42 -9.40 16.69
C LYS A 220 -3.04 -9.10 17.29
N GLN A 221 -2.11 -10.05 17.19
CA GLN A 221 -0.74 -9.90 17.69
C GLN A 221 0.00 -8.79 16.94
N ASP A 222 -0.19 -8.68 15.62
CA ASP A 222 0.39 -7.59 14.84
C ASP A 222 -0.08 -6.22 15.36
N ARG A 223 -1.38 -6.08 15.64
CA ARG A 223 -1.94 -4.83 16.17
C ARG A 223 -1.37 -4.48 17.54
N LEU A 224 -1.32 -5.44 18.46
CA LEU A 224 -0.73 -5.22 19.79
C LEU A 224 0.73 -4.77 19.68
N THR A 225 1.49 -5.40 18.79
CA THR A 225 2.90 -5.06 18.55
C THR A 225 3.03 -3.66 17.96
N ALA A 226 2.16 -3.28 17.03
CA ALA A 226 2.14 -1.93 16.46
C ALA A 226 1.87 -0.85 17.52
N LEU A 227 0.89 -1.06 18.41
CA LEU A 227 0.56 -0.14 19.50
C LEU A 227 1.72 0.01 20.51
N ASP A 228 2.30 -1.12 20.95
CA ASP A 228 3.44 -1.09 21.87
C ASP A 228 4.64 -0.31 21.27
N GLN A 229 4.88 -0.47 19.96
CA GLN A 229 5.93 0.28 19.29
C GLN A 229 5.62 1.78 19.18
N SER A 230 4.38 2.19 18.92
CA SER A 230 4.01 3.61 18.91
C SER A 230 4.16 4.24 20.29
N ASP A 231 3.76 3.53 21.35
CA ASP A 231 3.84 4.02 22.73
C ASP A 231 5.29 4.19 23.19
N LYS A 232 6.16 3.21 22.87
CA LYS A 232 7.61 3.31 23.13
C LYS A 232 8.24 4.50 22.41
N LEU A 233 7.81 4.79 21.18
CA LEU A 233 8.29 5.93 20.42
C LEU A 233 7.85 7.26 21.06
N LEU A 234 6.59 7.37 21.46
CA LEU A 234 6.07 8.55 22.15
C LEU A 234 6.83 8.80 23.46
N LYS A 235 6.96 7.80 24.32
CA LYS A 235 7.70 7.90 25.59
C LYS A 235 9.17 8.33 25.38
N LYS A 236 9.84 7.78 24.37
CA LYS A 236 11.22 8.17 24.01
C LYS A 236 11.30 9.62 23.52
N LYS A 237 10.29 10.09 22.78
CA LYS A 237 10.21 11.48 22.30
C LYS A 237 10.04 12.45 23.48
N PHE A 238 9.16 12.14 24.42
CA PHE A 238 8.97 12.93 25.65
C PHE A 238 10.22 12.99 26.51
N SER A 239 10.89 11.85 26.74
CA SER A 239 12.14 11.81 27.52
C SER A 239 13.28 12.63 26.89
N LYS A 240 13.33 12.75 25.56
CA LYS A 240 14.30 13.62 24.88
C LYS A 240 13.97 15.10 24.99
N MET A 241 12.68 15.46 25.01
CA MET A 241 12.26 16.86 25.20
C MET A 241 12.51 17.33 26.63
N THR A 242 12.30 16.49 27.64
CA THR A 242 12.48 16.86 29.05
C THR A 242 13.93 16.76 29.54
N GLY A 243 14.84 16.15 28.77
CA GLY A 243 16.25 15.99 29.13
C GLY A 243 17.21 17.05 28.56
N GLY A 244 16.70 18.05 27.83
CA GLY A 244 17.48 19.06 27.12
C GLY A 244 17.72 20.39 27.86
N GLU A 245 17.02 20.67 28.97
CA GLU A 245 17.04 21.99 29.63
C GLU A 245 17.86 22.03 30.95
N GLY A 246 18.64 21.00 31.28
CA GLY A 246 19.18 20.83 32.64
C GLY A 246 20.69 20.72 32.81
N LYS A 247 21.51 21.21 31.87
CA LYS A 247 22.99 21.07 31.98
C LYS A 247 23.80 22.30 31.57
N ASP A 248 23.46 23.49 32.06
CA ASP A 248 24.33 24.68 31.91
C ASP A 248 24.29 25.66 33.11
N LEU A 249 24.03 25.21 34.34
CA LEU A 249 23.95 26.11 35.51
C LEU A 249 24.74 25.69 36.77
N GLU A 250 25.66 24.73 36.70
CA GLU A 250 26.54 24.41 37.84
C GLU A 250 28.01 24.31 37.42
N ARG A 251 28.60 25.43 37.01
CA ARG A 251 30.05 25.69 37.09
C ARG A 251 30.30 27.18 37.21
N GLU A 252 29.99 27.77 38.36
CA GLU A 252 30.66 28.97 38.87
C GLU A 252 30.17 29.21 40.31
N SER A 253 30.88 28.61 41.26
CA SER A 253 30.95 29.07 42.66
C SER A 253 32.22 28.51 43.29
#